data_AF-A0A9E5R9K7-F1
#
_entry.id   AF-A0A9E5R9K7-F1
#
_cell.length_a   1.000
_cell.length_b   1.000
_cell.length_c   1.000
_cell.angle_alpha   90.00
_cell.angle_beta   90.00
_cell.angle_gamma   90.00
#
_symmetry.space_group_name_H-M   'P 1'
#
loop_
_entity.id
_entity.type
_entity.pdbx_description
1 polymer ?
#
loop_
_entity_poly.entity_id
_entity_poly.type
_entity_poly.pdbx_seq_one_letter_code
_entity_poly.pdbx_strand_id
1 'polypeptide(L)'
;MVQAPPLPTTLNNINFEQSPDLGFQLPDPEDDLIPEAEFLRQVETAWQVCDRFDLQTEIWRGRILRAVRDREKRGGDGRGTGFLNWLKDREISKTQAYSLIELANSADTLLEEGYLEPEDVNQFSKRAFVETAQSSPEVQQMVGDAARKGDRITRREVRQLSDEWTAMTSDLIPEIVKEKAANSTIPARYLAPLVREMEKLPEAHQVSLQAEVAGNPDVDTLKQVTAEARYLAKYLNAATNVQALNNEALDLESALEEALRVGCLNSTADLVNQASQLEQAIAKLYTTWKRLNTLSERVHLDSGASTPHLRSLLAHLSPLSGEVLEVQLGDPDGGSFSRTIRLKILPETDS
;
A
#
# COMPACT_ATOMS: atom_id res chain seq x y z
N MET A 1 -2.57 25.71 -62.47
CA MET A 1 -2.99 24.38 -61.97
C MET A 1 -1.73 23.55 -61.82
N VAL A 2 -1.24 23.34 -60.60
CA VAL A 2 -0.04 22.54 -60.32
C VAL A 2 -0.51 21.37 -59.45
N GLN A 3 -0.31 20.15 -59.96
CA GLN A 3 -0.68 18.88 -59.34
C GLN A 3 0.30 18.57 -58.20
N ALA A 4 -0.24 18.19 -57.04
CA ALA A 4 0.53 17.68 -55.91
C ALA A 4 1.01 16.24 -56.16
N PRO A 5 2.17 15.83 -55.62
CA PRO A 5 2.70 14.47 -55.79
C PRO A 5 1.94 13.45 -54.91
N PRO A 6 1.92 12.15 -55.28
CA PRO A 6 1.17 11.14 -54.56
C PRO A 6 1.87 10.71 -53.26
N LEU A 7 1.08 10.47 -52.22
CA LEU A 7 1.51 9.89 -50.96
C LEU A 7 1.92 8.41 -51.15
N PRO A 8 2.97 7.91 -50.46
CA PRO A 8 3.37 6.51 -50.54
C PRO A 8 2.29 5.61 -49.94
N THR A 9 1.79 4.72 -50.80
CA THR A 9 0.77 3.71 -50.53
C THR A 9 1.44 2.46 -49.97
N THR A 10 1.57 2.35 -48.64
CA THR A 10 1.93 1.09 -47.97
C THR A 10 1.51 1.14 -46.50
N LEU A 11 0.20 1.09 -46.23
CA LEU A 11 -0.36 0.85 -44.89
C LEU A 11 -1.79 0.28 -44.99
N ASN A 12 -2.03 -0.62 -45.95
CA ASN A 12 -3.31 -1.34 -46.02
C ASN A 12 -3.08 -2.85 -45.87
N ASN A 13 -3.85 -3.43 -44.94
CA ASN A 13 -3.91 -4.82 -44.50
C ASN A 13 -2.99 -5.20 -43.34
N ILE A 14 -3.23 -4.61 -42.17
CA ILE A 14 -3.05 -5.35 -40.91
C ILE A 14 -4.43 -5.91 -40.56
N ASN A 15 -4.59 -7.21 -40.74
CA ASN A 15 -5.79 -7.94 -40.32
C ASN A 15 -5.80 -7.93 -38.79
N PHE A 16 -6.67 -7.15 -38.18
CA PHE A 16 -6.62 -6.76 -36.77
C PHE A 16 -7.42 -7.66 -35.82
N GLU A 17 -7.72 -8.88 -36.27
CA GLU A 17 -8.31 -9.94 -35.46
C GLU A 17 -7.23 -10.97 -35.16
N GLN A 18 -6.87 -11.11 -33.88
CA GLN A 18 -6.02 -12.19 -33.33
C GLN A 18 -4.52 -12.10 -33.61
N SER A 19 -3.83 -11.11 -33.05
CA SER A 19 -2.40 -11.23 -32.77
C SER A 19 -2.12 -10.79 -31.33
N PRO A 20 -1.59 -11.68 -30.46
CA PRO A 20 -1.28 -11.38 -29.06
C PRO A 20 0.01 -10.56 -28.91
N ASP A 21 0.76 -10.39 -30.00
CA ASP A 21 1.97 -9.59 -30.04
C ASP A 21 1.71 -8.33 -30.86
N LEU A 22 1.52 -7.22 -30.15
CA LEU A 22 1.55 -5.89 -30.76
C LEU A 22 3.02 -5.67 -31.17
N GLY A 23 3.42 -6.19 -32.34
CA GLY A 23 4.81 -6.34 -32.79
C GLY A 23 5.60 -5.04 -33.05
N PHE A 24 5.54 -4.08 -32.12
CA PHE A 24 6.35 -2.87 -32.09
C PHE A 24 7.30 -2.93 -30.88
N GLN A 25 8.55 -2.49 -31.08
CA GLN A 25 9.53 -2.35 -30.01
C GLN A 25 9.49 -0.93 -29.44
N LEU A 26 9.56 -0.83 -28.11
CA LEU A 26 9.75 0.45 -27.44
C LEU A 26 11.22 0.87 -27.54
N PRO A 27 11.52 2.17 -27.75
CA PRO A 27 12.88 2.66 -27.66
C PRO A 27 13.42 2.44 -26.24
N ASP A 28 14.70 2.05 -26.15
CA ASP A 28 15.39 1.94 -24.87
C ASP A 28 15.57 3.35 -24.26
N PRO A 29 15.01 3.63 -23.07
CA PRO A 29 15.15 4.93 -22.41
C PRO A 29 16.62 5.28 -22.10
N GLU A 30 17.50 4.29 -21.96
CA GLU A 30 18.92 4.47 -21.66
C GLU A 30 19.79 4.67 -22.90
N ASP A 31 19.26 4.52 -24.12
CA ASP A 31 20.05 4.66 -25.35
C ASP A 31 20.39 6.13 -25.67
N ASP A 32 21.66 6.49 -25.51
CA ASP A 32 22.23 7.81 -25.80
C ASP A 32 22.36 8.13 -27.30
N LEU A 33 22.28 7.12 -28.16
CA LEU A 33 22.41 7.30 -29.61
C LEU A 33 21.11 7.81 -30.24
N ILE A 34 19.98 7.69 -29.53
CA ILE A 34 18.67 8.13 -30.02
C ILE A 34 18.43 9.60 -29.62
N PRO A 35 18.25 10.53 -30.58
CA PRO A 35 17.87 11.90 -30.28
C PRO A 35 16.49 11.99 -29.61
N GLU A 36 16.29 12.96 -28.71
CA GLU A 36 15.03 13.12 -27.95
C GLU A 36 13.79 13.25 -28.85
N ALA A 37 13.89 13.98 -29.96
CA ALA A 37 12.80 14.12 -30.92
C ALA A 37 12.43 12.79 -31.60
N GLU A 38 13.40 11.91 -31.81
CA GLU A 38 13.18 10.59 -32.39
C GLU A 38 12.59 9.64 -31.36
N PHE A 39 13.09 9.66 -30.12
CA PHE A 39 12.53 8.92 -28.98
C PHE A 39 11.04 9.23 -28.80
N LEU A 40 10.68 10.52 -28.71
CA LEU A 40 9.29 10.95 -28.54
C LEU A 40 8.39 10.55 -29.71
N ARG A 41 8.90 10.58 -30.95
CA ARG A 41 8.15 10.13 -32.13
C ARG A 41 7.86 8.64 -32.09
N GLN A 42 8.83 7.82 -31.67
CA GLN A 42 8.64 6.37 -31.53
C GLN A 42 7.64 6.05 -30.42
N VAL A 43 7.75 6.73 -29.27
CA VAL A 43 6.78 6.67 -28.17
C VAL A 43 5.37 7.03 -28.63
N GLU A 44 5.22 8.12 -29.39
CA GLU A 44 3.91 8.57 -29.89
C GLU A 44 3.29 7.54 -30.86
N THR A 45 4.12 6.94 -31.71
CA THR A 45 3.68 5.88 -32.63
C THR A 45 3.18 4.66 -31.85
N ALA A 46 3.93 4.22 -30.83
CA ALA A 46 3.53 3.11 -29.95
C ALA A 46 2.24 3.44 -29.19
N TRP A 47 2.09 4.69 -28.72
CA TRP A 47 0.90 5.14 -27.99
C TRP A 47 -0.38 5.08 -28.84
N GLN A 48 -0.29 5.46 -30.12
CA GLN A 48 -1.44 5.42 -31.05
C GLN A 48 -1.92 4.00 -31.35
N VAL A 49 -1.00 3.03 -31.41
CA VAL A 49 -1.36 1.61 -31.57
C VAL A 49 -2.10 1.10 -30.33
N CYS A 50 -1.83 1.70 -29.18
CA CYS A 50 -2.44 1.37 -27.90
C CYS A 50 -3.81 2.02 -27.67
N ASP A 51 -4.62 2.30 -28.70
CA ASP A 51 -5.94 2.94 -28.51
C ASP A 51 -7.07 1.96 -28.14
N ARG A 52 -6.77 0.66 -28.05
CA ARG A 52 -7.74 -0.38 -27.66
C ARG A 52 -7.98 -0.40 -26.15
N PHE A 53 -9.16 -0.88 -25.75
CA PHE A 53 -9.59 -1.02 -24.35
C PHE A 53 -9.47 -2.48 -23.85
N ASP A 54 -8.34 -3.14 -24.13
CA ASP A 54 -8.03 -4.48 -23.60
C ASP A 54 -6.83 -4.43 -22.64
N LEU A 55 -6.62 -5.51 -21.86
CA LEU A 55 -5.60 -5.52 -20.80
C LEU A 55 -4.19 -5.45 -21.37
N GLN A 56 -3.94 -6.14 -22.49
CA GLN A 56 -2.66 -6.10 -23.20
C GLN A 56 -2.30 -4.66 -23.57
N THR A 57 -3.23 -3.91 -24.14
CA THR A 57 -2.99 -2.52 -24.53
C THR A 57 -2.70 -1.64 -23.32
N GLU A 58 -3.31 -1.90 -22.18
CA GLU A 58 -3.02 -1.15 -20.95
C GLU A 58 -1.66 -1.49 -20.32
N ILE A 59 -1.23 -2.75 -20.40
CA ILE A 59 0.14 -3.15 -20.07
C ILE A 59 1.12 -2.37 -20.96
N TRP A 60 0.86 -2.28 -22.26
CA TRP A 60 1.68 -1.50 -23.19
C TRP A 60 1.68 -0.01 -22.88
N ARG A 61 0.53 0.60 -22.57
CA ARG A 61 0.47 2.00 -22.08
C ARG A 61 1.34 2.18 -20.84
N GLY A 62 1.31 1.23 -19.92
CA GLY A 62 2.17 1.23 -18.73
C GLY A 62 3.67 1.15 -19.06
N ARG A 63 4.07 0.30 -20.02
CA ARG A 63 5.46 0.21 -20.51
C ARG A 63 5.91 1.52 -21.17
N ILE A 64 5.05 2.15 -21.99
CA ILE A 64 5.33 3.46 -22.60
C ILE A 64 5.54 4.53 -21.53
N LEU A 65 4.62 4.63 -20.57
CA LEU A 65 4.71 5.58 -19.47
C LEU A 65 6.00 5.41 -18.66
N ARG A 66 6.43 4.15 -18.45
CA ARG A 66 7.68 3.82 -17.78
C ARG A 66 8.89 4.32 -18.57
N ALA A 67 8.95 4.04 -19.87
CA ALA A 67 10.04 4.48 -20.75
C ALA A 67 10.18 6.01 -20.77
N VAL A 68 9.07 6.75 -20.90
CA VAL A 68 9.08 8.23 -20.86
C VAL A 68 9.58 8.75 -19.51
N ARG A 69 9.09 8.16 -18.40
CA ARG A 69 9.51 8.52 -17.04
C ARG A 69 11.01 8.28 -16.83
N ASP A 70 11.51 7.13 -17.26
CA ASP A 70 12.90 6.74 -17.01
C ASP A 70 13.87 7.53 -17.90
N ARG A 71 13.48 7.83 -19.14
CA ARG A 71 14.19 8.79 -20.02
C ARG A 71 14.34 10.17 -19.37
N GLU A 72 13.27 10.69 -18.74
CA GLU A 72 13.32 11.99 -18.08
C GLU A 72 14.20 11.99 -16.83
N LYS A 73 14.14 10.94 -16.00
CA LYS A 73 15.01 10.81 -14.81
C LYS A 73 16.48 10.91 -15.18
N ARG A 74 16.86 10.39 -16.34
CA ARG A 74 18.23 10.42 -16.88
C ARG A 74 18.65 11.81 -17.35
N GLY A 75 17.72 12.60 -17.90
CA GLY A 75 17.95 13.96 -18.40
C GLY A 75 18.31 15.02 -17.34
N GLY A 76 18.38 14.64 -16.06
CA GLY A 76 18.91 15.49 -14.98
C GLY A 76 18.00 16.62 -14.49
N ASP A 77 16.84 16.85 -15.13
CA ASP A 77 15.82 17.77 -14.63
C ASP A 77 14.98 17.09 -13.54
N GLY A 78 15.64 16.75 -12.42
CA GLY A 78 15.12 15.97 -11.28
C GLY A 78 13.92 16.57 -10.53
N ARG A 79 13.16 17.46 -11.17
CA ARG A 79 11.87 17.99 -10.71
C ARG A 79 10.66 17.25 -11.30
N GLY A 80 10.85 16.32 -12.24
CA GLY A 80 9.76 15.52 -12.83
C GLY A 80 8.72 16.35 -13.59
N THR A 81 9.10 17.56 -14.02
CA THR A 81 8.22 18.52 -14.68
C THR A 81 7.89 18.13 -16.11
N GLY A 82 8.80 17.50 -16.83
CA GLY A 82 8.64 16.98 -18.18
C GLY A 82 7.64 15.83 -18.27
N PHE A 83 7.76 14.78 -17.44
CA PHE A 83 6.78 13.69 -17.39
C PHE A 83 5.42 14.21 -16.91
N LEU A 84 5.38 15.07 -15.90
CA LEU A 84 4.12 15.66 -15.44
C LEU A 84 3.46 16.54 -16.52
N ASN A 85 4.23 17.26 -17.34
CA ASN A 85 3.69 18.01 -18.47
C ASN A 85 3.23 17.07 -19.60
N TRP A 86 4.02 16.05 -19.91
CA TRP A 86 3.66 15.01 -20.89
C TRP A 86 2.36 14.29 -20.52
N LEU A 87 2.13 14.04 -19.23
CA LEU A 87 0.88 13.49 -18.69
C LEU A 87 -0.28 14.48 -18.83
N LYS A 88 -0.07 15.77 -18.53
CA LYS A 88 -1.08 16.82 -18.67
C LYS A 88 -1.55 16.98 -20.11
N ASP A 89 -0.61 16.96 -21.07
CA ASP A 89 -0.91 17.09 -22.51
C ASP A 89 -1.81 15.95 -23.02
N ARG A 90 -1.85 14.83 -22.29
CA ARG A 90 -2.64 13.62 -22.61
C ARG A 90 -3.80 13.39 -21.65
N GLU A 91 -4.09 14.36 -20.78
CA GLU A 91 -5.17 14.28 -19.78
C GLU A 91 -5.08 13.07 -18.84
N ILE A 92 -3.87 12.58 -18.56
CA ILE A 92 -3.63 11.42 -17.69
C ILE A 92 -3.31 11.92 -16.28
N SER A 93 -4.03 11.42 -15.28
CA SER A 93 -3.73 11.74 -13.89
C SER A 93 -2.44 11.05 -13.41
N LYS A 94 -1.71 11.68 -12.49
CA LYS A 94 -0.51 11.09 -11.87
C LYS A 94 -0.80 9.69 -11.31
N THR A 95 -1.88 9.53 -10.56
CA THR A 95 -2.28 8.25 -9.96
C THR A 95 -2.52 7.18 -11.03
N GLN A 96 -3.21 7.52 -12.12
CA GLN A 96 -3.47 6.61 -13.22
C GLN A 96 -2.19 6.20 -13.95
N ALA A 97 -1.25 7.13 -14.14
CA ALA A 97 0.03 6.83 -14.76
C ALA A 97 0.83 5.82 -13.95
N TYR A 98 0.94 6.01 -12.62
CA TYR A 98 1.63 5.06 -11.76
C TYR A 98 0.92 3.71 -11.66
N SER A 99 -0.41 3.65 -11.66
CA SER A 99 -1.13 2.37 -11.67
C SER A 99 -0.91 1.58 -12.96
N LEU A 100 -0.80 2.26 -14.12
CA LEU A 100 -0.48 1.60 -15.39
C LEU A 100 0.97 1.11 -15.41
N ILE A 101 1.91 1.89 -14.88
CA ILE A 101 3.31 1.46 -14.74
C ILE A 101 3.41 0.23 -13.84
N GLU A 102 2.70 0.21 -12.70
CA GLU A 102 2.65 -0.93 -11.79
C GLU A 102 2.07 -2.18 -12.45
N LEU A 103 0.98 -2.03 -13.21
CA LEU A 103 0.40 -3.11 -14.02
C LEU A 103 1.43 -3.67 -15.00
N ALA A 104 2.16 -2.81 -15.70
CA ALA A 104 3.16 -3.23 -16.65
C ALA A 104 4.35 -3.94 -15.99
N ASN A 105 4.82 -3.45 -14.84
CA ASN A 105 5.87 -4.14 -14.08
C ASN A 105 5.41 -5.54 -13.64
N SER A 106 4.17 -5.64 -13.17
CA SER A 106 3.56 -6.91 -12.77
C SER A 106 3.48 -7.89 -13.94
N ALA A 107 3.20 -7.39 -15.15
CA ALA A 107 3.13 -8.20 -16.36
C ALA A 107 4.48 -8.68 -16.83
N ASP A 108 5.50 -7.83 -16.76
CA ASP A 108 6.86 -8.23 -17.09
C ASP A 108 7.33 -9.34 -16.15
N THR A 109 7.10 -9.22 -14.84
CA THR A 109 7.41 -10.30 -13.87
C THR A 109 6.72 -11.61 -14.22
N LEU A 110 5.39 -11.60 -14.41
CA LEU A 110 4.64 -12.84 -14.66
C LEU A 110 4.96 -13.50 -16.02
N LEU A 111 5.27 -12.71 -17.05
CA LEU A 111 5.61 -13.20 -18.38
C LEU A 111 7.08 -13.65 -18.47
N GLU A 112 8.01 -12.92 -17.85
CA GLU A 112 9.44 -13.29 -17.82
C GLU A 112 9.69 -14.55 -16.98
N GLU A 113 8.99 -14.69 -15.86
CA GLU A 113 9.08 -15.89 -15.01
C GLU A 113 8.34 -17.10 -15.61
N GLY A 114 7.60 -16.92 -16.70
CA GLY A 114 6.94 -17.99 -17.45
C GLY A 114 5.69 -18.58 -16.79
N TYR A 115 5.13 -17.88 -15.79
CA TYR A 115 3.89 -18.30 -15.12
C TYR A 115 2.65 -18.03 -15.97
N LEU A 116 2.76 -17.13 -16.94
CA LEU A 116 1.66 -16.75 -17.82
C LEU A 116 2.11 -16.70 -19.28
N GLU A 117 1.24 -17.16 -20.18
CA GLU A 117 1.45 -16.99 -21.62
C GLU A 117 0.84 -15.67 -22.11
N PRO A 118 1.41 -14.99 -23.12
CA PRO A 118 0.89 -13.72 -23.63
C PRO A 118 -0.59 -13.79 -24.07
N GLU A 119 -1.03 -14.96 -24.50
CA GLU A 119 -2.40 -15.25 -24.96
C GLU A 119 -3.43 -15.25 -23.83
N ASP A 120 -2.99 -15.57 -22.61
CA ASP A 120 -3.83 -15.70 -21.42
C ASP A 120 -4.04 -14.39 -20.66
N VAL A 121 -3.34 -13.33 -21.06
CA VAL A 121 -3.39 -12.02 -20.39
C VAL A 121 -4.81 -11.43 -20.40
N ASN A 122 -5.56 -11.61 -21.49
CA ASN A 122 -6.88 -10.99 -21.63
C ASN A 122 -7.99 -11.69 -20.81
N GLN A 123 -7.69 -12.84 -20.21
CA GLN A 123 -8.58 -13.59 -19.32
C GLN A 123 -8.65 -12.92 -17.94
N PHE A 124 -7.68 -12.07 -17.61
CA PHE A 124 -7.58 -11.38 -16.33
C PHE A 124 -8.32 -10.04 -16.33
N SER A 125 -8.88 -9.71 -15.17
CA SER A 125 -9.17 -8.32 -14.85
C SER A 125 -7.90 -7.60 -14.37
N LYS A 126 -7.77 -6.29 -14.65
CA LYS A 126 -6.62 -5.46 -14.23
C LYS A 126 -6.21 -5.67 -12.78
N ARG A 127 -7.21 -5.67 -11.88
CA ARG A 127 -6.98 -5.81 -10.43
C ARG A 127 -6.56 -7.23 -10.05
N ALA A 128 -7.10 -8.25 -10.74
CA ALA A 128 -6.69 -9.64 -10.53
C ALA A 128 -5.24 -9.86 -10.96
N PHE A 129 -4.85 -9.24 -12.06
CA PHE A 129 -3.50 -9.34 -12.61
C PHE A 129 -2.44 -8.82 -11.62
N VAL A 130 -2.64 -7.61 -11.09
CA VAL A 130 -1.75 -7.02 -10.07
C VAL A 130 -1.73 -7.86 -8.79
N GLU A 131 -2.89 -8.36 -8.34
CA GLU A 131 -2.98 -9.22 -7.14
C GLU A 131 -2.27 -10.57 -7.34
N THR A 132 -2.31 -11.13 -8.56
CA THR A 132 -1.60 -12.36 -8.91
C THR A 132 -0.10 -12.15 -8.83
N ALA A 133 0.43 -11.08 -9.41
CA ALA A 133 1.87 -10.77 -9.36
C ALA A 133 2.40 -10.55 -7.92
N GLN A 134 1.54 -10.13 -6.99
CA GLN A 134 1.89 -9.97 -5.58
C GLN A 134 1.75 -11.27 -4.76
N SER A 135 1.19 -12.33 -5.33
CA SER A 135 0.98 -13.63 -4.68
C SER A 135 2.24 -14.51 -4.75
N SER A 136 2.28 -15.61 -3.99
CA SER A 136 3.41 -16.55 -4.04
C SER A 136 3.53 -17.23 -5.41
N PRO A 137 4.73 -17.70 -5.81
CA PRO A 137 4.95 -18.35 -7.10
C PRO A 137 4.00 -19.51 -7.40
N GLU A 138 3.61 -20.27 -6.37
CA GLU A 138 2.70 -21.40 -6.51
C GLU A 138 1.26 -20.95 -6.78
N VAL A 139 0.81 -19.88 -6.11
CA VAL A 139 -0.49 -19.26 -6.41
C VAL A 139 -0.48 -18.67 -7.82
N GLN A 140 0.63 -18.06 -8.23
CA GLN A 140 0.80 -17.57 -9.61
C GLN A 140 0.68 -18.70 -10.63
N GLN A 141 1.27 -19.88 -10.37
CA GLN A 141 1.12 -21.07 -11.22
C GLN A 141 -0.33 -21.57 -11.27
N MET A 142 -1.00 -21.69 -10.11
CA MET A 142 -2.40 -22.12 -10.06
C MET A 142 -3.33 -21.18 -10.84
N VAL A 143 -3.09 -19.87 -10.72
CA VAL A 143 -3.84 -18.84 -11.44
C VAL A 143 -3.50 -18.90 -12.94
N GLY A 144 -2.24 -19.09 -13.32
CA GLY A 144 -1.84 -19.29 -14.72
C GLY A 144 -2.50 -20.52 -15.35
N ASP A 145 -2.56 -21.64 -14.62
CA ASP A 145 -3.24 -22.86 -15.09
C ASP A 145 -4.76 -22.68 -15.23
N ALA A 146 -5.39 -21.88 -14.36
CA ALA A 146 -6.79 -21.50 -14.51
C ALA A 146 -6.99 -20.63 -15.76
N ALA A 147 -6.05 -19.73 -16.05
CA ALA A 147 -6.10 -18.86 -17.23
C ALA A 147 -6.03 -19.67 -18.52
N ARG A 148 -5.09 -20.63 -18.60
CA ARG A 148 -4.90 -21.56 -19.73
C ARG A 148 -6.13 -22.42 -20.02
N LYS A 149 -6.90 -22.76 -18.98
CA LYS A 149 -8.17 -23.48 -19.12
C LYS A 149 -9.29 -22.63 -19.72
N GLY A 150 -9.07 -21.32 -19.88
CA GLY A 150 -10.02 -20.36 -20.42
C GLY A 150 -10.93 -19.73 -19.36
N ASP A 151 -10.64 -19.91 -18.07
CA ASP A 151 -11.43 -19.32 -17.00
C ASP A 151 -11.15 -17.81 -16.87
N ARG A 152 -12.21 -17.04 -16.65
CA ARG A 152 -12.07 -15.59 -16.46
C ARG A 152 -11.61 -15.29 -15.03
N ILE A 153 -10.36 -14.86 -14.89
CA ILE A 153 -9.75 -14.62 -13.59
C ILE A 153 -10.13 -13.24 -13.07
N THR A 154 -10.99 -13.27 -12.06
CA THR A 154 -11.38 -12.09 -11.30
C THR A 154 -10.57 -11.99 -10.01
N ARG A 155 -10.56 -10.81 -9.42
CA ARG A 155 -9.89 -10.55 -8.13
C ARG A 155 -10.31 -11.55 -7.03
N ARG A 156 -11.59 -11.94 -7.05
CA ARG A 156 -12.15 -12.89 -6.08
C ARG A 156 -11.56 -14.30 -6.28
N GLU A 157 -11.31 -14.68 -7.53
CA GLU A 157 -10.78 -15.99 -7.88
C GLU A 157 -9.32 -16.13 -7.45
N VAL A 158 -8.49 -15.12 -7.75
CA VAL A 158 -7.09 -15.07 -7.28
C VAL A 158 -7.02 -15.21 -5.77
N ARG A 159 -7.90 -14.49 -5.06
CA ARG A 159 -7.97 -14.57 -3.61
C ARG A 159 -8.42 -15.94 -3.12
N GLN A 160 -9.40 -16.56 -3.77
CA GLN A 160 -9.85 -17.89 -3.42
C GLN A 160 -8.74 -18.93 -3.61
N LEU A 161 -8.04 -18.91 -4.74
CA LEU A 161 -6.90 -19.82 -5.00
C LEU A 161 -5.76 -19.59 -4.02
N SER A 162 -5.48 -18.33 -3.66
CA SER A 162 -4.51 -17.99 -2.61
C SER A 162 -4.94 -18.53 -1.24
N ASP A 163 -6.22 -18.40 -0.90
CA ASP A 163 -6.77 -18.89 0.36
C ASP A 163 -6.73 -20.44 0.42
N GLU A 164 -7.03 -21.12 -0.70
CA GLU A 164 -6.98 -22.58 -0.86
C GLU A 164 -5.54 -23.10 -0.73
N TRP A 165 -4.58 -22.47 -1.41
CA TRP A 165 -3.17 -22.81 -1.29
C TRP A 165 -2.69 -22.68 0.15
N THR A 166 -3.03 -21.56 0.81
CA THR A 166 -2.68 -21.33 2.22
C THR A 166 -3.29 -22.40 3.12
N ALA A 167 -4.54 -22.81 2.86
CA ALA A 167 -5.20 -23.86 3.64
C ALA A 167 -4.56 -25.25 3.46
N MET A 168 -4.06 -25.57 2.27
CA MET A 168 -3.44 -26.88 1.97
C MET A 168 -2.00 -26.96 2.47
N THR A 169 -1.22 -25.89 2.33
CA THR A 169 0.23 -25.91 2.53
C THR A 169 0.68 -25.42 3.91
N SER A 170 -0.17 -24.72 4.66
CA SER A 170 0.24 -24.17 5.97
C SER A 170 0.46 -25.28 7.02
N ASP A 171 1.69 -25.38 7.54
CA ASP A 171 2.04 -26.26 8.67
C ASP A 171 1.43 -25.78 10.00
N LEU A 172 0.90 -24.55 10.03
CA LEU A 172 0.31 -23.95 11.23
C LEU A 172 -1.16 -24.35 11.44
N ILE A 173 -1.78 -25.06 10.49
CA ILE A 173 -3.16 -25.53 10.58
C ILE A 173 -3.15 -27.02 10.97
N PRO A 174 -3.86 -27.44 12.03
CA PRO A 174 -4.00 -28.86 12.37
C PRO A 174 -4.57 -29.69 11.21
N GLU A 175 -4.10 -30.92 11.04
CA GLU A 175 -4.50 -31.84 9.95
C GLU A 175 -6.02 -32.02 9.85
N ILE A 176 -6.72 -32.00 10.99
CA ILE A 176 -8.19 -32.11 11.10
C ILE A 176 -8.91 -30.97 10.38
N VAL A 177 -8.32 -29.77 10.38
CA VAL A 177 -8.88 -28.60 9.69
C VAL A 177 -8.49 -28.60 8.21
N LYS A 178 -7.34 -29.15 7.83
CA LYS A 178 -6.96 -29.40 6.43
C LYS A 178 -7.94 -30.39 5.77
N GLU A 179 -8.29 -31.48 6.45
CA GLU A 179 -9.28 -32.45 5.98
C GLU A 179 -10.68 -31.84 5.86
N LYS A 180 -11.09 -30.99 6.80
CA LYS A 180 -12.40 -30.30 6.73
C LYS A 180 -12.46 -29.20 5.67
N ALA A 181 -11.34 -28.55 5.37
CA ALA A 181 -11.21 -27.61 4.25
C ALA A 181 -11.28 -28.36 2.91
N ALA A 182 -10.58 -29.50 2.79
CA ALA A 182 -10.66 -30.37 1.62
C ALA A 182 -12.08 -30.92 1.39
N ASN A 183 -12.82 -31.22 2.46
CA ASN A 183 -14.21 -31.65 2.42
C ASN A 183 -15.21 -30.49 2.21
N SER A 184 -14.76 -29.27 1.90
CA SER A 184 -15.59 -28.07 1.69
C SER A 184 -16.52 -27.70 2.86
N THR A 185 -16.30 -28.25 4.05
CA THR A 185 -17.12 -27.97 5.24
C THR A 185 -16.75 -26.62 5.86
N ILE A 186 -15.50 -26.19 5.69
CA ILE A 186 -14.99 -24.89 6.12
C ILE A 186 -14.42 -24.15 4.90
N PRO A 187 -14.97 -22.98 4.53
CA PRO A 187 -14.42 -22.18 3.44
C PRO A 187 -12.98 -21.72 3.72
N ALA A 188 -12.05 -21.99 2.81
CA ALA A 188 -10.62 -21.63 2.92
C ALA A 188 -10.37 -20.14 3.21
N ARG A 189 -11.32 -19.27 2.82
CA ARG A 189 -11.32 -17.82 3.12
C ARG A 189 -11.19 -17.44 4.60
N TYR A 190 -11.53 -18.35 5.52
CA TYR A 190 -11.40 -18.13 6.96
C TYR A 190 -10.07 -18.63 7.52
N LEU A 191 -9.37 -19.48 6.77
CA LEU A 191 -8.09 -20.07 7.19
C LEU A 191 -6.91 -19.16 6.83
N ALA A 192 -6.93 -18.52 5.66
CA ALA A 192 -5.84 -17.64 5.25
C ALA A 192 -5.62 -16.43 6.19
N PRO A 193 -6.66 -15.73 6.68
CA PRO A 193 -6.47 -14.68 7.68
C PRO A 193 -5.92 -15.21 9.00
N LEU A 194 -6.27 -16.43 9.40
CA LEU A 194 -5.79 -17.07 10.63
C LEU A 194 -4.30 -17.40 10.51
N VAL A 195 -3.87 -18.03 9.42
CA VAL A 195 -2.45 -18.34 9.16
C VAL A 195 -1.61 -17.07 9.17
N ARG A 196 -2.05 -16.02 8.47
CA ARG A 196 -1.31 -14.76 8.41
C ARG A 196 -1.15 -14.06 9.76
N GLU A 197 -2.13 -14.17 10.65
CA GLU A 197 -1.98 -13.63 12.00
C GLU A 197 -1.17 -14.56 12.91
N MET A 198 -1.27 -15.88 12.74
CA MET A 198 -0.45 -16.85 13.48
C MET A 198 1.04 -16.79 13.13
N GLU A 199 1.40 -16.54 11.87
CA GLU A 199 2.79 -16.33 11.43
C GLU A 199 3.47 -15.16 12.15
N LYS A 200 2.70 -14.18 12.64
CA LYS A 200 3.23 -13.01 13.35
C LYS A 200 3.38 -13.24 14.86
N LEU A 201 2.86 -14.35 15.38
CA LEU A 201 2.85 -14.66 16.81
C LEU A 201 4.04 -15.56 17.19
N PRO A 202 4.56 -15.46 18.43
CA PRO A 202 5.53 -16.41 18.96
C PRO A 202 4.98 -17.85 19.01
N GLU A 203 5.85 -18.84 18.85
CA GLU A 203 5.50 -20.28 18.77
C GLU A 203 4.65 -20.76 19.96
N ALA A 204 4.87 -20.24 21.17
CA ALA A 204 4.10 -20.60 22.36
C ALA A 204 2.59 -20.32 22.21
N HIS A 205 2.23 -19.18 21.62
CA HIS A 205 0.82 -18.82 21.37
C HIS A 205 0.25 -19.53 20.14
N GLN A 206 1.09 -19.86 19.15
CA GLN A 206 0.68 -20.66 17.99
C GLN A 206 0.18 -22.04 18.43
N VAL A 207 0.89 -22.72 19.33
CA VAL A 207 0.50 -24.05 19.84
C VAL A 207 -0.82 -24.00 20.62
N SER A 208 -1.03 -22.96 21.43
CA SER A 208 -2.28 -22.77 22.18
C SER A 208 -3.48 -22.59 21.24
N LEU A 209 -3.36 -21.72 20.23
CA LEU A 209 -4.40 -21.47 19.25
C LEU A 209 -4.65 -22.72 18.37
N GLN A 210 -3.60 -23.48 18.02
CA GLN A 210 -3.74 -24.75 17.31
C GLN A 210 -4.51 -25.79 18.12
N ALA A 211 -4.24 -25.90 19.42
CA ALA A 211 -4.94 -26.82 20.31
C ALA A 211 -6.44 -26.49 20.42
N GLU A 212 -6.79 -25.21 20.50
CA GLU A 212 -8.20 -24.77 20.52
C GLU A 212 -8.91 -25.03 19.20
N VAL A 213 -8.24 -24.78 18.07
CA VAL A 213 -8.76 -25.07 16.72
C VAL A 213 -8.92 -26.58 16.48
N ALA A 214 -8.00 -27.41 17.00
CA ALA A 214 -8.10 -28.86 16.92
C ALA A 214 -9.24 -29.41 17.80
N GLY A 215 -9.50 -28.78 18.96
CA GLY A 215 -10.55 -29.19 19.90
C GLY A 215 -11.97 -28.93 19.38
N ASN A 216 -12.20 -27.81 18.69
CA ASN A 216 -13.51 -27.47 18.12
C ASN A 216 -13.35 -26.90 16.70
N PRO A 217 -13.35 -27.74 15.66
CA PRO A 217 -13.13 -27.29 14.29
C PRO A 217 -14.46 -26.86 13.66
N ASP A 218 -14.94 -25.68 14.05
CA ASP A 218 -16.15 -25.01 13.56
C ASP A 218 -15.83 -23.63 12.96
N VAL A 219 -16.72 -23.11 12.12
CA VAL A 219 -16.51 -21.81 11.45
C VAL A 219 -16.50 -20.64 12.44
N ASP A 220 -17.27 -20.74 13.53
CA ASP A 220 -17.37 -19.66 14.52
C ASP A 220 -16.18 -19.66 15.50
N THR A 221 -15.64 -20.83 15.84
CA THR A 221 -14.39 -20.93 16.61
C THR A 221 -13.21 -20.43 15.79
N LEU A 222 -13.13 -20.74 14.49
CA LEU A 222 -12.10 -20.17 13.61
C LEU A 222 -12.15 -18.63 13.56
N LYS A 223 -13.34 -18.02 13.53
CA LYS A 223 -13.47 -16.56 13.60
C LYS A 223 -13.02 -15.99 14.94
N GLN A 224 -13.37 -16.66 16.04
CA GLN A 224 -12.97 -16.26 17.39
C GLN A 224 -11.45 -16.34 17.54
N VAL A 225 -10.85 -17.47 17.19
CA VAL A 225 -9.39 -17.67 17.20
C VAL A 225 -8.69 -16.68 16.26
N THR A 226 -9.25 -16.39 15.08
CA THR A 226 -8.69 -15.34 14.19
C THR A 226 -8.75 -13.96 14.83
N ALA A 227 -9.83 -13.65 15.55
CA ALA A 227 -9.97 -12.37 16.25
C ALA A 227 -8.97 -12.27 17.41
N GLU A 228 -8.83 -13.33 18.20
CA GLU A 228 -7.85 -13.43 19.29
C GLU A 228 -6.42 -13.33 18.78
N ALA A 229 -6.06 -14.05 17.72
CA ALA A 229 -4.76 -13.94 17.06
C ALA A 229 -4.48 -12.51 16.58
N ARG A 230 -5.49 -11.83 15.99
CA ARG A 230 -5.37 -10.43 15.59
C ARG A 230 -5.16 -9.50 16.79
N TYR A 231 -5.88 -9.71 17.89
CA TYR A 231 -5.72 -8.89 19.10
C TYR A 231 -4.36 -9.12 19.76
N LEU A 232 -3.87 -10.36 19.80
CA LEU A 232 -2.52 -10.72 20.26
C LEU A 232 -1.45 -10.04 19.40
N ALA A 233 -1.55 -10.15 18.06
CA ALA A 233 -0.61 -9.52 17.15
C ALA A 233 -0.62 -7.99 17.29
N LYS A 234 -1.81 -7.38 17.46
CA LYS A 234 -1.94 -5.94 17.70
C LYS A 234 -1.34 -5.54 19.04
N TYR A 235 -1.55 -6.32 20.11
CA TYR A 235 -0.98 -6.07 21.42
C TYR A 235 0.54 -6.13 21.39
N LEU A 236 1.13 -7.19 20.80
CA LEU A 236 2.59 -7.33 20.71
C LEU A 236 3.23 -6.19 19.91
N ASN A 237 2.67 -5.86 18.75
CA ASN A 237 3.16 -4.74 17.93
C ASN A 237 3.00 -3.39 18.65
N ALA A 238 1.90 -3.17 19.37
CA ALA A 238 1.71 -1.93 20.10
C ALA A 238 2.64 -1.86 21.32
N ALA A 239 2.83 -2.97 22.04
CA ALA A 239 3.67 -3.07 23.22
C ALA A 239 5.13 -2.71 22.91
N THR A 240 5.68 -3.21 21.80
CA THR A 240 7.06 -2.84 21.37
C THR A 240 7.23 -1.35 21.10
N ASN A 241 6.13 -0.65 20.78
CA ASN A 241 6.16 0.77 20.46
C ASN A 241 5.85 1.69 21.65
N VAL A 242 5.44 1.16 22.81
CA VAL A 242 5.13 1.95 24.00
C VAL A 242 6.35 2.03 24.89
N GLN A 243 6.99 3.20 24.94
CA GLN A 243 8.15 3.46 25.80
C GLN A 243 7.80 3.32 27.28
N ALA A 244 6.57 3.67 27.69
CA ALA A 244 6.10 3.49 29.06
C ALA A 244 6.05 2.02 29.52
N LEU A 245 6.01 1.05 28.60
CA LEU A 245 6.03 -0.38 28.93
C LEU A 245 7.45 -0.96 29.04
N ASN A 246 8.48 -0.24 28.60
CA ASN A 246 9.89 -0.65 28.72
C ASN A 246 10.45 -0.48 30.15
N ASN A 247 9.59 -0.32 31.15
CA ASN A 247 10.02 -0.23 32.54
C ASN A 247 10.33 -1.64 33.05
N GLU A 248 11.52 -1.85 33.63
CA GLU A 248 12.09 -3.17 33.99
C GLU A 248 11.23 -4.06 34.92
N ALA A 249 10.10 -3.55 35.42
CA ALA A 249 9.20 -4.23 36.34
C ALA A 249 7.95 -4.84 35.69
N LEU A 250 7.73 -4.68 34.37
CA LEU A 250 6.53 -5.20 33.70
C LEU A 250 6.83 -6.52 32.98
N ASP A 251 6.24 -7.60 33.50
CA ASP A 251 6.15 -8.87 32.77
C ASP A 251 4.91 -8.86 31.86
N LEU A 252 5.14 -8.55 30.58
CA LEU A 252 4.10 -8.51 29.56
C LEU A 252 3.45 -9.87 29.30
N GLU A 253 4.17 -10.98 29.48
CA GLU A 253 3.65 -12.32 29.23
C GLU A 253 2.63 -12.69 30.31
N SER A 254 2.97 -12.47 31.59
CA SER A 254 2.05 -12.68 32.71
C SER A 254 0.78 -11.81 32.59
N ALA A 255 0.91 -10.54 32.20
CA ALA A 255 -0.24 -9.66 32.03
C ALA A 255 -1.17 -10.10 30.88
N LEU A 256 -0.61 -10.70 29.84
CA LEU A 256 -1.35 -11.23 28.70
C LEU A 256 -2.09 -12.52 29.07
N GLU A 257 -1.45 -13.42 29.83
CA GLU A 257 -2.10 -14.61 30.37
C GLU A 257 -3.27 -14.27 31.29
N GLU A 258 -3.12 -13.26 32.15
CA GLU A 258 -4.20 -12.75 32.99
C GLU A 258 -5.33 -12.16 32.14
N ALA A 259 -5.01 -11.40 31.09
CA ALA A 259 -6.00 -10.81 30.19
C ALA A 259 -6.77 -11.87 29.39
N LEU A 260 -6.10 -12.96 28.98
CA LEU A 260 -6.73 -14.11 28.34
C LEU A 260 -7.67 -14.82 29.32
N ARG A 261 -7.21 -15.07 30.55
CA ARG A 261 -8.00 -15.74 31.60
C ARG A 261 -9.27 -14.96 31.98
N VAL A 262 -9.19 -13.63 31.99
CA VAL A 262 -10.32 -12.74 32.32
C VAL A 262 -11.20 -12.45 31.09
N GLY A 263 -10.76 -12.81 29.88
CA GLY A 263 -11.47 -12.56 28.63
C GLY A 263 -11.46 -11.08 28.20
N CYS A 264 -10.48 -10.29 28.67
CA CYS A 264 -10.36 -8.86 28.38
C CYS A 264 -9.25 -8.51 27.39
N LEU A 265 -8.74 -9.50 26.65
CA LEU A 265 -7.69 -9.34 25.64
C LEU A 265 -7.96 -8.20 24.64
N ASN A 266 -9.19 -8.06 24.18
CA ASN A 266 -9.59 -6.99 23.26
C ASN A 266 -9.36 -5.59 23.86
N SER A 267 -9.76 -5.40 25.12
CA SER A 267 -9.70 -4.14 25.84
C SER A 267 -8.26 -3.80 26.21
N THR A 268 -7.48 -4.82 26.58
CA THR A 268 -6.04 -4.69 26.86
C THR A 268 -5.25 -4.36 25.59
N ALA A 269 -5.53 -5.04 24.47
CA ALA A 269 -4.92 -4.73 23.16
C ALA A 269 -5.28 -3.31 22.68
N ASP A 270 -6.52 -2.89 22.87
CA ASP A 270 -6.94 -1.53 22.54
C ASP A 270 -6.33 -0.48 23.47
N LEU A 271 -6.17 -0.78 24.76
CA LEU A 271 -5.50 0.10 25.73
C LEU A 271 -4.03 0.33 25.35
N VAL A 272 -3.28 -0.73 25.06
CA VAL A 272 -1.87 -0.61 24.67
C VAL A 272 -1.73 0.10 23.31
N ASN A 273 -2.64 -0.15 22.38
CA ASN A 273 -2.66 0.56 21.10
C ASN A 273 -2.98 2.06 21.27
N GLN A 274 -3.92 2.42 22.14
CA GLN A 274 -4.18 3.83 22.47
C GLN A 274 -2.99 4.49 23.18
N ALA A 275 -2.31 3.78 24.07
CA ALA A 275 -1.09 4.25 24.70
C ALA A 275 0.00 4.56 23.66
N SER A 276 0.23 3.66 22.70
CA SER A 276 1.19 3.88 21.61
C SER A 276 0.84 5.09 20.75
N GLN A 277 -0.45 5.25 20.41
CA GLN A 277 -0.92 6.41 19.65
C GLN A 277 -0.72 7.72 20.42
N LEU A 278 -0.95 7.72 21.73
CA LEU A 278 -0.74 8.88 22.57
C LEU A 278 0.74 9.29 22.63
N GLU A 279 1.66 8.33 22.80
CA GLU A 279 3.10 8.61 22.77
C GLU A 279 3.56 9.14 21.41
N GLN A 280 3.10 8.55 20.31
CA GLN A 280 3.39 9.06 18.96
C GLN A 280 2.81 10.47 18.75
N ALA A 281 1.63 10.77 19.30
CA ALA A 281 1.03 12.09 19.24
C ALA A 281 1.83 13.10 20.08
N ILE A 282 2.33 12.71 21.26
CA ILE A 282 3.22 13.55 22.08
C ILE A 282 4.53 13.83 21.33
N ALA A 283 5.15 12.82 20.70
CA ALA A 283 6.37 13.01 19.92
C ALA A 283 6.15 13.94 18.71
N LYS A 284 5.03 13.77 17.99
CA LYS A 284 4.64 14.67 16.89
C LYS A 284 4.36 16.08 17.40
N LEU A 285 3.67 16.21 18.54
CA LEU A 285 3.43 17.51 19.16
C LEU A 285 4.76 18.20 19.48
N TYR A 286 5.70 17.51 20.12
CA TYR A 286 7.01 18.06 20.44
C TYR A 286 7.79 18.50 19.19
N THR A 287 7.83 17.67 18.14
CA THR A 287 8.53 18.04 16.88
C THR A 287 7.87 19.22 16.17
N THR A 288 6.53 19.29 16.15
CA THR A 288 5.80 20.43 15.58
C THR A 288 5.98 21.70 16.40
N TRP A 289 5.95 21.61 17.73
CA TRP A 289 6.24 22.71 18.65
C TRP A 289 7.66 23.24 18.47
N LYS A 290 8.67 22.36 18.39
CA LYS A 290 10.07 22.74 18.12
C LYS A 290 10.20 23.49 16.80
N ARG A 291 9.55 23.01 15.74
CA ARG A 291 9.54 23.67 14.42
C ARG A 291 8.79 25.01 14.48
N LEU A 292 7.68 25.09 15.19
CA LEU A 292 6.91 26.32 15.39
C LEU A 292 7.77 27.38 16.10
N ASN A 293 8.53 26.99 17.13
CA ASN A 293 9.43 27.90 17.83
C ASN A 293 10.55 28.40 16.94
N THR A 294 11.23 27.53 16.20
CA THR A 294 12.28 27.97 15.25
C THR A 294 11.74 28.91 14.17
N LEU A 295 10.53 28.67 13.67
CA LEU A 295 9.88 29.55 12.71
C LEU A 295 9.42 30.87 13.34
N SER A 296 8.87 30.84 14.55
CA SER A 296 8.45 32.01 15.31
C SER A 296 9.64 32.93 15.60
N GLU A 297 10.78 32.36 16.03
CA GLU A 297 12.03 33.09 16.24
C GLU A 297 12.56 33.71 14.94
N ARG A 298 12.59 32.95 13.85
CA ARG A 298 13.02 33.46 12.54
C ARG A 298 12.12 34.59 12.05
N VAL A 299 10.80 34.40 12.10
CA VAL A 299 9.84 35.44 11.69
C VAL A 299 9.94 36.66 12.61
N HIS A 300 10.23 36.49 13.90
CA HIS A 300 10.48 37.61 14.81
C HIS A 300 11.76 38.39 14.45
N LEU A 301 12.84 37.68 14.13
CA LEU A 301 14.13 38.28 13.70
C LEU A 301 14.00 38.99 12.35
N ASP A 302 13.26 38.39 11.40
CA ASP A 302 13.01 38.96 10.07
C ASP A 302 11.98 40.10 10.11
N SER A 303 11.09 40.10 11.11
CA SER A 303 10.11 41.15 11.36
C SER A 303 10.74 42.37 12.03
N GLY A 304 11.31 43.25 11.21
CA GLY A 304 11.73 44.59 11.62
C GLY A 304 10.58 45.46 12.18
N ALA A 305 10.89 46.71 12.54
CA ALA A 305 9.90 47.66 13.09
C ALA A 305 8.73 47.99 12.15
N SER A 306 8.82 47.61 10.87
CA SER A 306 7.89 47.98 9.80
C SER A 306 6.76 46.98 9.54
N THR A 307 6.62 45.91 10.33
CA THR A 307 5.61 44.85 10.10
C THR A 307 4.70 44.62 11.32
N PRO A 308 3.73 45.51 11.60
CA PRO A 308 2.86 45.42 12.79
C PRO A 308 1.91 44.22 12.74
N HIS A 309 1.43 43.84 11.55
CA HIS A 309 0.51 42.71 11.38
C HIS A 309 1.19 41.35 11.64
N LEU A 310 2.47 41.20 11.28
CA LEU A 310 3.24 39.99 11.58
C LEU A 310 3.48 39.84 13.09
N ARG A 311 3.71 40.95 13.81
CA ARG A 311 3.85 40.93 15.27
C ARG A 311 2.54 40.59 15.98
N SER A 312 1.40 41.07 15.48
CA SER A 312 0.08 40.69 16.00
C SER A 312 -0.19 39.19 15.79
N LEU A 313 0.16 38.64 14.62
CA LEU A 313 0.06 37.21 14.36
C LEU A 313 0.94 36.39 15.31
N LEU A 314 2.19 36.79 15.53
CA LEU A 314 3.07 36.14 16.52
C LEU A 314 2.51 36.24 17.95
N ALA A 315 1.93 37.38 18.34
CA ALA A 315 1.31 37.56 19.65
C ALA A 315 0.12 36.62 19.87
N HIS A 316 -0.71 36.39 18.84
CA HIS A 316 -1.81 35.44 18.90
C HIS A 316 -1.36 33.97 18.88
N LEU A 317 -0.20 33.67 18.28
CA LEU A 317 0.40 32.33 18.29
C LEU A 317 1.26 32.05 19.53
N SER A 318 1.56 33.07 20.34
CA SER A 318 2.36 32.97 21.56
C SER A 318 1.90 31.88 22.55
N PRO A 319 0.59 31.65 22.79
CA PRO A 319 0.12 30.57 23.66
C PRO A 319 0.46 29.15 23.14
N LEU A 320 0.76 29.03 21.85
CA LEU A 320 1.14 27.77 21.20
C LEU A 320 2.67 27.60 21.07
N SER A 321 3.45 28.69 21.20
CA SER A 321 4.91 28.68 21.17
C SER A 321 5.57 28.71 22.56
N GLY A 322 4.78 28.92 23.63
CA GLY A 322 5.27 28.94 25.00
C GLY A 322 5.66 27.56 25.56
N GLU A 323 6.31 27.56 26.73
CA GLU A 323 6.65 26.36 27.52
C GLU A 323 5.40 25.64 28.07
N VAL A 324 4.30 26.38 28.22
CA VAL A 324 2.98 25.86 28.56
C VAL A 324 2.06 26.07 27.36
N LEU A 325 1.73 24.98 26.68
CA LEU A 325 0.75 24.93 25.61
C LEU A 325 -0.65 24.96 26.25
N GLU A 326 -1.42 26.00 25.95
CA GLU A 326 -2.83 26.08 26.33
C GLU A 326 -3.71 25.92 25.09
N VAL A 327 -4.48 24.83 25.05
CA VAL A 327 -5.49 24.60 24.01
C VAL A 327 -6.85 24.45 24.68
N GLN A 328 -7.80 25.29 24.28
CA GLN A 328 -9.20 25.11 24.63
C GLN A 328 -9.84 24.21 23.58
N LEU A 329 -10.29 23.04 24.00
CA LEU A 329 -11.13 22.19 23.19
C LEU A 329 -12.59 22.52 23.51
N GLY A 330 -13.34 23.00 22.51
CA GLY A 330 -14.74 23.38 22.63
C GLY A 330 -15.09 24.67 21.89
N ASP A 331 -16.40 24.94 21.77
CA ASP A 331 -16.91 26.23 21.29
C ASP A 331 -16.80 27.25 22.43
N PRO A 332 -16.15 28.42 22.24
CA PRO A 332 -16.07 29.45 23.28
C PRO A 332 -17.44 29.94 23.79
N ASP A 333 -18.50 29.80 22.99
CA ASP A 333 -19.86 30.26 23.34
C ASP A 333 -20.86 29.12 23.61
N GLY A 334 -20.43 27.85 23.58
CA GLY A 334 -21.29 26.67 23.70
C GLY A 334 -21.12 25.90 25.02
N GLY A 335 -22.08 26.00 25.93
CA GLY A 335 -22.04 25.51 27.31
C GLY A 335 -22.01 24.00 27.58
N SER A 336 -21.40 23.15 26.74
CA SER A 336 -21.37 21.71 27.03
C SER A 336 -19.99 21.06 27.12
N PHE A 337 -18.93 21.53 26.45
CA PHE A 337 -17.59 20.92 26.62
C PHE A 337 -16.47 21.91 26.28
N SER A 338 -16.21 22.89 27.15
CA SER A 338 -14.94 23.62 27.13
C SER A 338 -13.97 22.95 28.10
N ARG A 339 -12.97 22.23 27.59
CA ARG A 339 -11.86 21.69 28.38
C ARG A 339 -10.57 22.41 27.99
N THR A 340 -9.98 23.11 28.94
CA THR A 340 -8.63 23.67 28.77
C THR A 340 -7.62 22.57 29.05
N ILE A 341 -6.91 22.13 28.01
CA ILE A 341 -5.76 21.23 28.15
C ILE A 341 -4.52 22.11 28.30
N ARG A 342 -3.81 21.94 29.43
CA ARG A 342 -2.50 22.54 29.67
C ARG A 342 -1.45 21.44 29.56
N LEU A 343 -0.55 21.59 28.58
CA LEU A 343 0.61 20.72 28.43
C LEU A 343 1.83 21.52 28.82
N LYS A 344 2.54 21.07 29.85
CA LYS A 344 3.84 21.62 30.23
C LYS A 344 4.92 20.73 29.67
N ILE A 345 5.76 21.28 28.79
CA ILE A 345 6.96 20.59 28.32
C ILE A 345 8.02 20.79 29.40
N LEU A 346 8.42 19.72 30.07
CA LEU A 346 9.52 19.78 31.03
C LEU A 346 10.85 19.86 30.25
N PRO A 347 11.80 20.70 30.68
CA PRO A 347 13.15 20.70 30.11
C PRO A 347 13.81 19.34 30.35
N GLU A 348 14.70 18.94 29.44
CA GLU A 348 15.53 17.73 29.59
C GLU A 348 16.17 17.79 30.98
N THR A 349 15.79 16.84 31.83
CA THR A 349 16.46 16.63 33.10
C THR A 349 17.63 15.73 32.77
N ASP A 350 18.85 16.27 32.76
CA ASP A 350 20.07 15.46 32.73
C ASP A 350 19.98 14.48 33.91
N SER A 351 19.78 13.20 33.63
CA SER A 351 19.80 12.10 34.61
C SER A 351 20.41 10.87 33.97
#